data_AF-A0A1G3D726-F1
#
_entry.id   AF-A0A1G3D726-F1
#
_cell.length_a   1.000
_cell.length_b   1.000
_cell.length_c   1.000
_cell.angle_alpha   90.00
_cell.angle_beta   90.00
_cell.angle_gamma   90.00
#
_symmetry.space_group_name_H-M   'P 1'
#
loop_
_entity.id
_entity.type
_entity.pdbx_description
1 polymer ?
#
loop_
_entity_poly.entity_id
_entity_poly.type
_entity_poly.pdbx_seq_one_letter_code
_entity_poly.pdbx_strand_id
1 'polypeptide(L)'
;MIHKEPTKVVVTGGLEGVVCNLAELTEGDEVALVFIDTQKSEKMKREGFCNAEDKLTRGKNRVVSVNTRNSGNRTQFHYKFLLQRNINNEPITIYNNGNAVLESTYDGSQPVINISNLSGIELCEIEIRDW
;
A
#
# COMPACT_ATOMS: atom_id res chain seq x y z
N MET A 1 -9.85 -17.73 5.50
CA MET A 1 -9.36 -16.33 5.49
C MET A 1 -8.44 -16.16 6.68
N ILE A 2 -7.17 -15.83 6.46
CA ILE A 2 -6.30 -15.41 7.57
C ILE A 2 -6.70 -13.96 7.86
N HIS A 3 -7.43 -13.74 8.94
CA HIS A 3 -7.72 -12.40 9.43
C HIS A 3 -6.48 -11.89 10.17
N LYS A 4 -5.52 -11.37 9.42
CA LYS A 4 -4.37 -10.67 9.98
C LYS A 4 -4.86 -9.34 10.55
N GLU A 5 -4.40 -8.98 11.74
CA GLU A 5 -4.68 -7.65 12.27
C GLU A 5 -4.11 -6.60 11.32
N PRO A 6 -4.89 -5.56 10.96
CA PRO A 6 -4.41 -4.50 10.08
C PRO A 6 -3.18 -3.82 10.65
N THR A 7 -2.21 -3.49 9.78
CA THR A 7 -1.10 -2.63 10.18
C THR A 7 -1.64 -1.25 10.54
N LYS A 8 -1.34 -0.76 11.75
CA LYS A 8 -1.80 0.55 12.22
C LYS A 8 -0.62 1.51 12.31
N VAL A 9 -0.75 2.66 11.67
CA VAL A 9 0.31 3.67 11.61
C VAL A 9 -0.26 5.03 11.94
N VAL A 10 0.48 5.80 12.75
CA VAL A 10 0.17 7.20 13.04
C VAL A 10 1.13 8.07 12.23
N VAL A 11 0.58 9.04 11.52
CA VAL A 11 1.30 10.06 10.76
C VAL A 11 1.03 11.41 11.42
N THR A 12 2.09 12.08 11.86
CA THR A 12 2.04 13.40 12.51
C THR A 12 2.41 14.52 11.52
N GLY A 13 2.00 15.75 11.82
CA GLY A 13 2.27 16.92 10.97
C GLY A 13 1.33 17.07 9.76
N GLY A 14 0.17 16.41 9.75
CA GLY A 14 -0.88 16.59 8.74
C GLY A 14 -0.77 15.71 7.49
N LEU A 15 -1.38 16.16 6.38
CA LEU A 15 -1.44 15.42 5.12
C LEU A 15 -0.28 15.73 4.18
N GLU A 16 0.31 16.92 4.28
CA GLU A 16 1.33 17.41 3.35
C GLU A 16 2.54 16.48 3.24
N GLY A 17 2.96 16.22 2.01
CA GLY A 17 4.04 15.33 1.61
C GLY A 17 3.77 13.85 1.85
N VAL A 18 2.59 13.43 2.33
CA VAL A 18 2.32 12.02 2.62
C VAL A 18 2.19 11.22 1.33
N VAL A 19 3.03 10.21 1.19
CA VAL A 19 3.10 9.33 0.02
C VAL A 19 3.15 7.87 0.42
N CYS A 20 2.50 7.02 -0.39
CA CYS A 20 2.70 5.58 -0.37
C CYS A 20 3.72 5.24 -1.46
N ASN A 21 4.92 4.83 -1.07
CA ASN A 21 5.97 4.42 -1.99
C ASN A 21 5.84 2.92 -2.28
N LEU A 22 5.54 2.55 -3.52
CA LEU A 22 5.69 1.19 -4.02
C LEU A 22 7.18 0.92 -4.23
N ALA A 23 7.81 0.34 -3.20
CA ALA A 23 9.26 0.16 -3.14
C ALA A 23 9.74 -1.10 -3.87
N GLU A 24 8.87 -2.12 -3.97
CA GLU A 24 9.17 -3.37 -4.65
C GLU A 24 7.91 -3.81 -5.41
N LEU A 25 8.06 -4.26 -6.66
CA LEU A 25 6.99 -4.84 -7.47
C LEU A 25 7.57 -5.90 -8.40
N THR A 26 6.99 -7.10 -8.42
CA THR A 26 7.33 -8.11 -9.42
C THR A 26 7.09 -7.59 -10.83
N GLU A 27 8.08 -7.75 -11.71
CA GLU A 27 8.02 -7.26 -13.09
C GLU A 27 6.78 -7.78 -13.82
N GLY A 28 6.05 -6.88 -14.47
CA GLY A 28 4.84 -7.21 -15.23
C GLY A 28 3.55 -7.17 -14.43
N ASP A 29 3.61 -6.99 -13.12
CA ASP A 29 2.42 -6.92 -12.28
C ASP A 29 1.82 -5.51 -12.18
N GLU A 30 0.55 -5.47 -11.77
CA GLU A 30 -0.16 -4.23 -11.46
C GLU A 30 -0.82 -4.37 -10.08
N VAL A 31 -0.64 -3.35 -9.25
CA VAL A 31 -1.27 -3.25 -7.95
C VAL A 31 -2.08 -1.95 -7.88
N ALA A 32 -3.24 -2.01 -7.26
CA ALA A 32 -4.05 -0.85 -6.94
C ALA A 32 -4.01 -0.57 -5.44
N LEU A 33 -3.76 0.68 -5.06
CA LEU A 33 -4.07 1.20 -3.73
C LEU A 33 -5.48 1.77 -3.75
N VAL A 34 -6.29 1.38 -2.77
CA VAL A 34 -7.66 1.85 -2.61
C VAL A 34 -7.80 2.51 -1.25
N PHE A 35 -8.18 3.78 -1.26
CA PHE A 35 -8.42 4.61 -0.09
C PHE A 35 -9.91 4.58 0.20
N ILE A 36 -10.31 3.73 1.15
CA ILE A 36 -11.71 3.34 1.35
C ILE A 36 -12.55 4.56 1.73
N ASP A 37 -12.05 5.40 2.65
CA ASP A 37 -12.83 6.49 3.22
C ASP A 37 -13.05 7.65 2.23
N THR A 38 -12.14 7.84 1.28
CA THR A 38 -12.29 8.84 0.21
C THR A 38 -12.82 8.26 -1.10
N GLN A 39 -12.97 6.94 -1.18
CA GLN A 39 -13.35 6.19 -2.39
C GLN A 39 -12.42 6.46 -3.59
N LYS A 40 -11.16 6.82 -3.32
CA LYS A 40 -10.15 7.05 -4.35
C LYS A 40 -9.27 5.80 -4.54
N SER A 41 -8.69 5.66 -5.71
CA SER A 41 -7.75 4.57 -5.99
C SER A 41 -6.66 5.00 -6.96
N GLU A 42 -5.47 4.43 -6.80
CA GLU A 42 -4.33 4.62 -7.68
C GLU A 42 -3.84 3.26 -8.17
N LYS A 43 -3.64 3.11 -9.49
CA LYS A 43 -3.06 1.88 -10.08
C LYS A 43 -1.61 2.10 -10.45
N MET A 44 -0.76 1.14 -10.10
CA MET A 44 0.68 1.21 -10.28
C MET A 44 1.19 -0.03 -10.99
N LYS A 45 1.92 0.17 -12.09
CA LYS A 45 2.56 -0.88 -12.93
C LYS A 45 4.08 -0.91 -12.78
N ARG A 46 4.62 -0.02 -11.95
CA ARG A 46 6.05 0.18 -11.71
C ARG A 46 6.22 0.78 -10.33
N GLU A 47 7.37 0.54 -9.73
CA GLU A 47 7.81 1.18 -8.49
C GLU A 47 7.71 2.71 -8.59
N GLY A 48 7.45 3.36 -7.46
CA GLY A 48 7.30 4.81 -7.39
C GLY A 48 6.31 5.29 -6.33
N PHE A 49 6.00 6.57 -6.35
CA PHE A 49 5.18 7.22 -5.33
C PHE A 49 3.72 7.36 -5.76
N CYS A 50 2.81 7.00 -4.86
CA CYS A 50 1.41 7.41 -4.89
C CYS A 50 1.23 8.59 -3.91
N ASN A 51 0.89 9.78 -4.42
CA ASN A 51 0.52 10.91 -3.57
C ASN A 51 -0.78 10.56 -2.82
N ALA A 52 -0.74 10.63 -1.48
CA ALA A 52 -1.87 10.31 -0.62
C ALA A 52 -2.54 11.55 0.01
N GLU A 53 -1.99 12.76 -0.19
CA GLU A 53 -2.50 14.03 0.36
C GLU A 53 -3.98 14.25 0.04
N ASP A 54 -4.37 14.01 -1.22
CA ASP A 54 -5.73 14.17 -1.68
C ASP A 54 -6.61 12.92 -1.47
N LYS A 55 -6.00 11.81 -1.00
CA LYS A 55 -6.63 10.50 -0.87
C LYS A 55 -6.88 10.09 0.58
N LEU A 56 -6.26 10.77 1.53
CA LEU A 56 -6.47 10.61 2.95
C LEU A 56 -7.21 11.83 3.51
N THR A 57 -7.82 11.63 4.67
CA THR A 57 -8.44 12.70 5.46
C THR A 57 -7.78 12.78 6.83
N ARG A 58 -8.01 13.88 7.56
CA ARG A 58 -7.59 13.96 8.97
C ARG A 58 -8.30 12.90 9.79
N GLY A 59 -7.60 12.30 10.76
CA GLY A 59 -8.12 11.19 11.57
C GLY A 59 -7.84 9.83 10.93
N LYS A 60 -8.71 8.86 11.20
CA LYS A 60 -8.50 7.45 10.81
C LYS A 60 -8.90 7.20 9.36
N ASN A 61 -8.02 6.55 8.62
CA ASN A 61 -8.22 6.14 7.24
C ASN A 61 -7.92 4.66 7.09
N ARG A 62 -8.62 4.01 6.17
CA ARG A 62 -8.44 2.61 5.78
C ARG A 62 -7.97 2.57 4.35
N VAL A 63 -6.83 1.92 4.15
CA VAL A 63 -6.20 1.76 2.85
C VAL A 63 -5.98 0.29 2.61
N VAL A 64 -6.34 -0.19 1.42
CA VAL A 64 -6.08 -1.56 1.00
C VAL A 64 -5.29 -1.59 -0.28
N SER A 65 -4.49 -2.63 -0.44
CA SER A 65 -3.81 -2.94 -1.70
C SER A 65 -4.42 -4.18 -2.34
N VAL A 66 -4.58 -4.14 -3.66
CA VAL A 66 -5.20 -5.21 -4.46
C VAL A 66 -4.37 -5.44 -5.70
N ASN A 67 -3.96 -6.69 -5.96
CA ASN A 67 -3.37 -7.04 -7.25
C ASN A 67 -4.45 -6.94 -8.34
N THR A 68 -4.21 -6.13 -9.37
CA THR A 68 -5.14 -5.91 -10.48
C THR A 68 -4.66 -6.50 -11.80
N ARG A 69 -3.39 -6.93 -11.89
CA ARG A 69 -2.85 -7.71 -13.00
C ARG A 69 -1.71 -8.58 -12.52
N ASN A 70 -1.76 -9.84 -12.91
CA ASN A 70 -0.68 -10.81 -12.72
C ASN A 70 -0.20 -11.30 -14.09
N SER A 71 1.01 -10.93 -14.52
CA SER A 71 1.59 -11.42 -15.78
C SER A 71 2.96 -12.06 -15.55
N GLY A 72 3.25 -13.19 -16.22
CA GLY A 72 4.47 -13.98 -15.95
C GLY A 72 4.20 -15.22 -15.10
N ASN A 73 5.19 -15.72 -14.36
CA ASN A 73 5.15 -16.99 -13.60
C ASN A 73 4.13 -16.91 -12.43
N ARG A 74 2.85 -17.12 -12.77
CA ARG A 74 1.59 -16.84 -12.02
C ARG A 74 1.42 -17.48 -10.65
N THR A 75 2.44 -18.18 -10.19
CA THR A 75 2.50 -18.71 -8.84
C THR A 75 3.27 -17.75 -7.94
N GLN A 76 4.02 -16.77 -8.47
CA GLN A 76 4.81 -15.84 -7.67
C GLN A 76 4.38 -14.40 -7.88
N PHE A 77 4.26 -13.64 -6.80
CA PHE A 77 3.99 -12.21 -6.81
C PHE A 77 4.51 -11.59 -5.52
N HIS A 78 5.19 -10.46 -5.65
CA HIS A 78 5.65 -9.66 -4.53
C HIS A 78 5.38 -8.17 -4.78
N TYR A 79 4.87 -7.49 -3.76
CA TYR A 79 4.89 -6.04 -3.70
C TYR A 79 5.05 -5.54 -2.27
N LYS A 80 5.55 -4.30 -2.16
CA LYS A 80 5.79 -3.65 -0.88
C LYS A 80 5.52 -2.16 -0.94
N PHE A 81 4.62 -1.68 -0.08
CA PHE A 81 4.39 -0.26 0.13
C PHE A 81 5.03 0.22 1.42
N LEU A 82 5.81 1.29 1.32
CA LEU A 82 6.31 2.07 2.45
C LEU A 82 5.49 3.34 2.59
N LEU A 83 5.08 3.68 3.80
CA LEU A 83 4.47 4.98 4.08
C LEU A 83 5.56 5.98 4.45
N GLN A 84 5.58 7.11 3.76
CA GLN A 84 6.61 8.11 3.92
C GLN A 84 6.01 9.52 3.85
N ARG A 85 6.74 10.48 4.37
CA ARG A 85 6.53 11.90 4.11
C ARG A 85 7.72 12.44 3.33
N ASN A 86 7.43 13.00 2.17
CA ASN A 86 8.39 13.57 1.25
C ASN A 86 7.97 15.01 0.93
N ILE A 87 8.57 15.96 1.65
CA ILE A 87 8.38 17.41 1.45
C ILE A 87 9.70 17.95 0.90
N ASN A 88 9.62 18.79 -0.13
CA ASN A 88 10.81 19.40 -0.73
C ASN A 88 11.62 20.15 0.34
N ASN A 89 12.94 19.93 0.34
CA ASN A 89 13.90 20.53 1.28
C ASN A 89 13.78 20.09 2.75
N GLU A 90 12.99 19.06 3.06
CA GLU A 90 12.96 18.42 4.39
C GLU A 90 13.52 16.98 4.34
N PRO A 91 14.09 16.47 5.44
CA PRO A 91 14.43 15.05 5.54
C PRO A 91 13.20 14.16 5.36
N ILE A 92 13.32 13.11 4.54
CA ILE A 92 12.26 12.12 4.37
C ILE A 92 11.98 11.45 5.72
N THR A 93 10.71 11.48 6.14
CA THR A 93 10.25 10.72 7.30
C THR A 93 9.67 9.40 6.80
N ILE A 94 10.19 8.28 7.31
CA ILE A 94 9.67 6.95 6.99
C ILE A 94 8.88 6.44 8.20
N TYR A 95 7.61 6.10 7.98
CA TYR A 95 6.74 5.62 9.04
C TYR A 95 6.88 4.11 9.25
N ASN A 96 6.23 3.59 10.30
CA ASN A 96 6.23 2.16 10.64
C ASN A 96 7.64 1.56 10.80
N ASN A 97 8.59 2.36 11.31
CA ASN A 97 10.00 1.98 11.48
C ASN A 97 10.68 1.47 10.19
N GLY A 98 10.23 1.95 9.02
CA GLY A 98 10.75 1.47 7.73
C GLY A 98 10.19 0.14 7.25
N ASN A 99 9.28 -0.48 8.02
CA ASN A 99 8.60 -1.69 7.60
C ASN A 99 7.46 -1.38 6.64
N ALA A 100 7.12 -2.36 5.81
CA ALA A 100 6.00 -2.26 4.89
C ALA A 100 4.69 -2.02 5.64
N VAL A 101 3.87 -1.10 5.12
CA VAL A 101 2.50 -0.89 5.63
C VAL A 101 1.50 -1.80 4.95
N LEU A 102 1.79 -2.17 3.69
CA LEU A 102 1.06 -3.13 2.89
C LEU A 102 2.08 -3.95 2.11
N GLU A 103 2.05 -5.26 2.27
CA GLU A 103 2.99 -6.18 1.63
C GLU A 103 2.30 -7.49 1.34
N SER A 104 2.47 -8.01 0.13
CA SER A 104 2.07 -9.37 -0.16
C SER A 104 3.22 -10.08 -0.85
N THR A 105 3.47 -11.29 -0.37
CA THR A 105 4.44 -12.21 -0.94
C THR A 105 3.70 -13.52 -1.17
N TYR A 106 3.66 -13.94 -2.42
CA TYR A 106 3.15 -15.22 -2.85
C TYR A 106 4.27 -15.92 -3.62
N ASP A 107 4.62 -17.15 -3.22
CA ASP A 107 5.81 -17.89 -3.68
C ASP A 107 5.48 -19.13 -4.51
N GLY A 108 4.20 -19.48 -4.61
CA GLY A 108 3.72 -20.28 -5.72
C GLY A 108 3.53 -21.75 -5.51
N SER A 109 3.09 -22.12 -4.32
CA SER A 109 2.58 -23.47 -4.07
C SER A 109 1.39 -23.86 -4.97
N GLN A 110 0.56 -22.91 -5.43
CA GLN A 110 -0.54 -23.16 -6.38
C GLN A 110 -0.76 -22.01 -7.39
N PRO A 111 -1.27 -22.26 -8.60
CA PRO A 111 -1.67 -21.18 -9.50
C PRO A 111 -2.90 -20.42 -8.96
N VAL A 112 -2.89 -19.08 -9.07
CA VAL A 112 -4.04 -18.24 -8.71
C VAL A 112 -5.11 -18.37 -9.80
N ILE A 113 -5.96 -19.39 -9.69
CA ILE A 113 -7.00 -19.72 -10.67
C ILE A 113 -8.22 -18.78 -10.57
N ASN A 114 -8.39 -18.10 -9.43
CA ASN A 114 -9.54 -17.23 -9.18
C ASN A 114 -9.12 -16.00 -8.36
N ILE A 115 -9.56 -14.80 -8.74
CA ILE A 115 -9.29 -13.55 -7.99
C ILE A 115 -9.84 -13.64 -6.55
N SER A 116 -10.88 -14.45 -6.31
CA SER A 116 -11.38 -14.75 -4.96
C SER A 116 -10.38 -15.51 -4.08
N ASN A 117 -9.34 -16.11 -4.65
CA ASN A 117 -8.21 -16.72 -3.93
C ASN A 117 -7.08 -15.71 -3.66
N LEU A 118 -7.17 -14.46 -4.14
CA LEU A 118 -6.34 -13.37 -3.63
C LEU A 118 -6.86 -13.00 -2.24
N SER A 119 -6.56 -13.85 -1.26
CA SER A 119 -6.64 -13.58 0.17
C SER A 119 -5.68 -12.45 0.63
N GLY A 120 -5.05 -11.74 -0.31
CA GLY A 120 -4.01 -10.73 -0.09
C GLY A 120 -4.49 -9.28 -0.21
N ILE A 121 -5.79 -9.03 0.06
CA ILE A 121 -6.23 -7.67 0.39
C ILE A 121 -5.67 -7.37 1.78
N GLU A 122 -4.48 -6.79 1.82
CA GLU A 122 -3.91 -6.27 3.05
C GLU A 122 -4.63 -4.96 3.39
N LEU A 123 -5.02 -4.81 4.66
CA LEU A 123 -5.62 -3.60 5.19
C LEU A 123 -4.59 -2.89 6.08
N CYS A 124 -4.43 -1.60 5.86
CA CYS A 124 -3.69 -0.71 6.73
C CYS A 124 -4.63 0.38 7.25
N GLU A 125 -4.54 0.66 8.54
CA GLU A 125 -5.17 1.81 9.18
C GLU A 125 -4.13 2.92 9.37
N ILE A 126 -4.39 4.10 8.79
CA ILE A 126 -3.52 5.26 8.88
C ILE A 126 -4.27 6.36 9.64
N GLU A 127 -3.75 6.76 10.80
CA GLU A 127 -4.27 7.89 11.57
C GLU A 127 -3.44 9.15 11.29
N ILE A 128 -4.05 10.14 10.64
CA ILE A 128 -3.44 11.44 10.37
C ILE A 128 -3.71 12.40 11.53
N ARG A 129 -2.65 12.95 12.12
CA ARG A 129 -2.67 13.96 13.17
C ARG A 129 -1.93 15.21 12.72
N ASP A 130 -2.43 16.39 13.10
CA ASP A 130 -1.82 17.67 12.72
C ASP A 130 -0.59 18.04 13.57
N TRP A 131 -0.33 17.32 14.68
CA TRP A 131 0.73 17.57 15.65
C TRP A 131 1.53 16.30 15.95
#